data_AF-A0A7C4M5D6-F1
#
_entry.id   AF-A0A7C4M5D6-F1
#
_cell.length_a   1.000
_cell.length_b   1.000
_cell.length_c   1.000
_cell.angle_alpha   90.00
_cell.angle_beta   90.00
_cell.angle_gamma   90.00
#
_symmetry.space_group_name_H-M   'P 1'
#
loop_
_entity.id
_entity.type
_entity.pdbx_description
1 polymer ?
#
loop_
_entity_poly.entity_id
_entity_poly.type
_entity_poly.pdbx_seq_one_letter_code
_entity_poly.pdbx_strand_id
1 'polypeptide(L)'
;MCTSISKHLEVKNDRLYFDGVDLLQVAEDYKTPVFIFSESKIRENARLISDVFKQEYGDCYIHYALKANSILSILRILKGEQLRCEVSSGGELYKALKAGFKPEDIVYNGPGKTLEELKYAVEVGIDCINVDSLYELNLLANLAEKLKTRIGVSIRISPEVSAPSIK
;
A
#
# COMPACT_ATOMS: atom_id res chain seq x y z
N MET A 1 -28.22 26.46 6.22
CA MET A 1 -28.00 25.58 7.39
C MET A 1 -26.86 24.64 7.03
N CYS A 2 -25.89 24.42 7.93
CA CYS A 2 -24.73 23.56 7.66
C CYS A 2 -24.86 22.29 8.50
N THR A 3 -24.88 21.12 7.84
CA THR A 3 -25.00 19.82 8.51
C THR A 3 -23.76 18.98 8.21
N SER A 4 -23.04 18.58 9.25
CA SER A 4 -21.87 17.70 9.13
C SER A 4 -22.34 16.23 9.04
N ILE A 5 -21.95 15.51 7.99
CA ILE A 5 -22.19 14.06 7.84
C ILE A 5 -21.02 13.28 8.45
N SER A 6 -19.81 13.75 8.22
CA SER A 6 -18.58 13.25 8.85
C SER A 6 -17.58 14.39 8.96
N LYS A 7 -16.43 14.15 9.60
CA LYS A 7 -15.34 15.15 9.70
C LYS A 7 -14.97 15.80 8.36
N HIS A 8 -15.11 15.08 7.25
CA HIS A 8 -14.68 15.54 5.92
C HIS A 8 -15.84 15.81 4.96
N LEU A 9 -17.07 15.43 5.32
CA LEU A 9 -18.25 15.56 4.47
C LEU A 9 -19.29 16.44 5.15
N GLU A 10 -19.67 17.52 4.48
CA GLU A 10 -20.62 18.51 4.99
C GLU A 10 -21.64 18.91 3.92
N VAL A 11 -22.86 19.22 4.34
CA VAL A 11 -23.90 19.78 3.47
C VAL A 11 -24.11 21.25 3.83
N LYS A 12 -23.91 22.13 2.86
CA LYS A 12 -24.13 23.59 2.98
C LYS A 12 -25.07 24.04 1.88
N ASN A 13 -26.23 24.58 2.26
CA ASN A 13 -27.24 25.09 1.31
C ASN A 13 -27.58 24.05 0.22
N ASP A 14 -27.92 22.82 0.66
CA ASP A 14 -28.28 21.68 -0.20
C ASP A 14 -27.18 21.20 -1.19
N ARG A 15 -25.93 21.60 -0.94
CA ARG A 15 -24.76 21.16 -1.72
C ARG A 15 -23.82 20.34 -0.84
N LEU A 16 -23.33 19.22 -1.38
CA LEU A 16 -22.39 18.34 -0.70
C LEU A 16 -20.97 18.82 -0.94
N TYR A 17 -20.21 18.97 0.15
CA TYR A 17 -18.80 19.32 0.12
C TYR A 17 -17.97 18.16 0.68
N PHE A 18 -16.80 17.95 0.10
CA PHE A 18 -15.78 17.02 0.58
C PHE A 18 -14.47 17.78 0.78
N ASP A 19 -13.92 17.77 2.00
CA ASP A 19 -12.76 18.61 2.37
C ASP A 19 -12.97 20.10 2.05
N GLY A 20 -14.19 20.60 2.23
CA GLY A 20 -14.54 21.99 1.93
C GLY A 20 -14.63 22.32 0.43
N VAL A 21 -14.53 21.32 -0.45
CA VAL A 21 -14.70 21.46 -1.90
C VAL A 21 -16.12 21.07 -2.30
N ASP A 22 -16.81 21.95 -3.03
CA ASP A 22 -18.15 21.72 -3.56
C ASP A 22 -18.14 20.64 -4.66
N LEU A 23 -18.81 19.52 -4.42
CA LEU A 23 -18.79 18.38 -5.33
C LEU A 23 -19.53 18.62 -6.66
N LEU A 24 -20.50 19.56 -6.69
CA LEU A 24 -21.15 19.93 -7.95
C LEU A 24 -20.21 20.73 -8.85
N GLN A 25 -19.38 21.61 -8.26
CA GLN A 25 -18.36 22.33 -9.01
C GLN A 25 -17.33 21.36 -9.62
N VAL A 26 -16.91 20.35 -8.86
CA VAL A 26 -16.00 19.31 -9.38
C VAL A 26 -16.62 18.56 -10.57
N ALA A 27 -17.92 18.22 -10.50
CA ALA A 27 -18.63 17.57 -11.59
C ALA A 27 -18.70 18.44 -12.86
N GLU A 28 -18.84 19.76 -12.71
CA GLU A 28 -18.85 20.71 -13.82
C GLU A 28 -17.46 20.87 -14.45
N ASP A 29 -16.42 21.02 -13.63
CA ASP A 29 -15.04 21.27 -14.05
C ASP A 29 -14.39 20.03 -14.69
N TYR A 30 -14.57 18.85 -14.09
CA TYR A 30 -13.86 17.61 -14.47
C TYR A 30 -14.73 16.60 -15.25
N LYS A 31 -16.04 16.87 -15.36
CA LYS A 31 -17.06 16.00 -15.98
C LYS A 31 -17.25 14.67 -15.24
N THR A 32 -18.42 14.07 -15.42
CA THR A 32 -18.80 12.81 -14.75
C THR A 32 -18.69 11.61 -15.70
N PRO A 33 -18.31 10.42 -15.20
CA PRO A 33 -18.00 10.09 -13.81
C PRO A 33 -16.61 10.56 -13.37
N VAL A 34 -16.48 10.99 -12.10
CA VAL A 34 -15.21 11.43 -11.49
C VAL A 34 -15.02 10.75 -10.13
N PHE A 35 -13.80 10.27 -9.86
CA PHE A 35 -13.39 9.80 -8.54
C PHE A 35 -12.70 10.93 -7.78
N ILE A 36 -13.11 11.16 -6.54
CA ILE A 36 -12.60 12.22 -5.68
C ILE A 36 -12.04 11.58 -4.41
N PHE A 37 -10.81 11.94 -4.07
CA PHE A 37 -10.11 11.43 -2.89
C PHE A 37 -9.76 12.59 -1.96
N SER A 38 -10.04 12.40 -0.67
CA SER A 38 -9.66 13.35 0.39
C SER A 38 -8.24 13.06 0.85
N GLU A 39 -7.32 13.99 0.62
CA GLU A 39 -5.96 13.91 1.15
C GLU A 39 -5.97 13.97 2.68
N SER A 40 -6.82 14.82 3.27
CA SER A 40 -6.91 14.98 4.73
C SER A 40 -7.28 13.66 5.41
N LYS A 41 -8.24 12.91 4.82
CA LYS A 41 -8.68 11.60 5.32
C LYS A 41 -7.63 10.52 5.11
N ILE A 42 -6.91 10.53 3.99
CA ILE A 42 -5.79 9.60 3.76
C ILE A 42 -4.72 9.79 4.83
N ARG A 43 -4.31 11.05 5.08
CA ARG A 43 -3.30 11.37 6.10
C ARG A 43 -3.77 11.02 7.51
N GLU A 44 -5.01 11.33 7.85
CA GLU A 44 -5.59 10.97 9.14
C GLU A 44 -5.59 9.47 9.37
N ASN A 45 -6.00 8.67 8.38
CA ASN A 45 -6.01 7.21 8.52
C ASN A 45 -4.59 6.65 8.66
N ALA A 46 -3.63 7.18 7.90
CA ALA A 46 -2.23 6.76 7.98
C ALA A 46 -1.63 7.01 9.37
N ARG A 47 -1.86 8.21 9.93
CA ARG A 47 -1.43 8.57 11.29
C ARG A 47 -2.11 7.74 12.35
N LEU A 48 -3.44 7.58 12.27
CA LEU A 48 -4.21 6.79 13.23
C LEU A 48 -3.66 5.37 13.36
N ILE A 49 -3.42 4.68 12.24
CA ILE A 49 -2.87 3.32 12.28
C ILE A 49 -1.46 3.33 12.86
N SER A 50 -0.61 4.25 12.41
CA SER A 50 0.79 4.32 12.87
C SER A 50 0.88 4.60 14.37
N ASP A 51 0.09 5.54 14.88
CA ASP A 51 0.08 5.95 16.28
C ASP A 51 -0.42 4.80 17.18
N VAL A 52 -1.50 4.11 16.78
CA VAL A 52 -2.04 2.98 17.54
C VAL A 52 -1.02 1.85 17.64
N PHE A 53 -0.44 1.42 16.52
CA PHE A 53 0.57 0.35 16.56
C PHE A 53 1.83 0.77 17.31
N LYS A 54 2.23 2.04 17.19
CA LYS A 54 3.37 2.56 17.93
C LYS A 54 3.15 2.56 19.44
N GLN A 55 1.95 2.92 19.87
CA GLN A 55 1.58 2.93 21.28
C GLN A 55 1.55 1.51 21.87
N GLU A 56 1.01 0.53 21.13
CA GLU A 56 0.82 -0.84 21.62
C GLU A 56 2.08 -1.71 21.51
N TYR A 57 2.89 -1.53 20.46
CA TYR A 57 3.98 -2.45 20.09
C TYR A 57 5.35 -1.80 19.96
N GLY A 58 5.46 -0.47 20.12
CA GLY A 58 6.71 0.26 19.93
C GLY A 58 7.04 0.46 18.44
N ASP A 59 8.29 0.27 18.05
CA ASP A 59 8.70 0.53 16.67
C ASP A 59 8.13 -0.52 15.70
N CYS A 60 7.18 -0.09 14.87
CA CYS A 60 6.53 -0.91 13.86
C CYS A 60 6.56 -0.23 12.49
N TYR A 61 6.55 -1.04 11.44
CA TYR A 61 6.47 -0.55 10.07
C TYR A 61 5.10 -0.85 9.46
N ILE A 62 4.40 0.19 9.03
CA ILE A 62 3.12 0.07 8.32
C ILE A 62 3.39 0.04 6.82
N HIS A 63 3.11 -1.10 6.18
CA HIS A 63 3.23 -1.26 4.73
C HIS A 63 1.86 -1.13 4.07
N TYR A 64 1.64 -0.05 3.31
CA TYR A 64 0.42 0.13 2.53
C TYR A 64 0.39 -0.80 1.31
N ALA A 65 -0.70 -1.57 1.16
CA ALA A 65 -0.89 -2.46 0.02
C ALA A 65 -1.28 -1.70 -1.25
N LEU A 66 -0.39 -1.64 -2.24
CA LEU A 66 -0.59 -0.83 -3.46
C LEU A 66 -1.82 -1.24 -4.28
N LYS A 67 -2.20 -2.51 -4.22
CA LYS A 67 -3.41 -3.04 -4.89
C LYS A 67 -4.71 -2.37 -4.45
N ALA A 68 -4.73 -1.73 -3.28
CA ALA A 68 -5.90 -0.99 -2.80
C ALA A 68 -6.10 0.30 -3.62
N ASN A 69 -5.04 1.08 -3.86
CA ASN A 69 -5.05 2.23 -4.75
C ASN A 69 -3.60 2.66 -5.08
N SER A 70 -3.17 2.47 -6.33
CA SER A 70 -1.81 2.77 -6.78
C SER A 70 -1.70 4.05 -7.63
N ILE A 71 -2.58 5.03 -7.39
CA ILE A 71 -2.43 6.38 -7.99
C ILE A 71 -1.21 7.06 -7.38
N LEU A 72 -0.30 7.59 -8.22
CA LEU A 72 0.99 8.15 -7.77
C LEU A 72 0.86 9.28 -6.74
N SER A 73 -0.19 10.11 -6.81
CA SER A 73 -0.42 11.17 -5.81
C SER A 73 -0.76 10.60 -4.44
N ILE A 74 -1.61 9.56 -4.38
CA ILE A 74 -1.96 8.87 -3.12
C ILE A 74 -0.72 8.21 -2.52
N LEU A 75 0.09 7.54 -3.35
CA LEU A 75 1.34 6.92 -2.91
C LEU A 75 2.32 7.96 -2.33
N ARG A 76 2.44 9.14 -2.93
CA ARG A 76 3.27 10.24 -2.40
C ARG A 76 2.74 10.80 -1.09
N ILE A 77 1.42 10.89 -0.92
CA ILE A 77 0.79 11.31 0.34
C ILE A 77 1.14 10.32 1.45
N LEU A 78 0.96 9.01 1.21
CA LEU A 78 1.25 7.94 2.17
C LEU A 78 2.74 7.90 2.54
N LYS A 79 3.63 8.04 1.55
CA LYS A 79 5.08 8.18 1.80
C LYS A 79 5.37 9.41 2.68
N GLY A 80 4.70 10.53 2.42
CA GLY A 80 4.83 11.74 3.24
C GLY A 80 4.38 11.57 4.69
N GLU A 81 3.52 10.58 4.95
CA GLU A 81 3.13 10.13 6.30
C GLU A 81 4.05 9.02 6.84
N GLN A 82 5.22 8.79 6.20
CA GLN A 82 6.25 7.84 6.62
C GLN A 82 5.79 6.37 6.63
N LEU A 83 4.71 6.06 5.89
CA LEU A 83 4.36 4.67 5.62
C LEU A 83 5.39 4.06 4.67
N ARG A 84 5.54 2.75 4.79
CA ARG A 84 6.20 1.88 3.82
C ARG A 84 5.17 1.32 2.83
N CYS A 85 5.57 0.49 1.89
CA CYS A 85 4.61 -0.10 0.97
C CYS A 85 4.81 -1.59 0.67
N GLU A 86 3.70 -2.25 0.41
CA GLU A 86 3.61 -3.61 -0.07
C GLU A 86 3.21 -3.61 -1.54
N VAL A 87 3.92 -4.41 -2.33
CA VAL A 87 3.67 -4.58 -3.77
C VAL A 87 3.38 -6.04 -4.09
N SER A 88 2.61 -6.27 -5.14
CA SER A 88 2.16 -7.59 -5.59
C SER A 88 2.47 -7.89 -7.06
N SER A 89 3.12 -6.95 -7.77
CA SER A 89 3.59 -7.11 -9.14
C SER A 89 4.78 -6.20 -9.44
N GLY A 90 5.52 -6.49 -10.52
CA GLY A 90 6.58 -5.61 -11.03
C GLY A 90 6.06 -4.22 -11.40
N GLY A 91 4.81 -4.11 -11.86
CA GLY A 91 4.16 -2.83 -12.15
C GLY A 91 3.88 -1.99 -10.90
N GLU A 92 3.51 -2.64 -9.79
CA GLU A 92 3.37 -1.97 -8.50
C GLU A 92 4.72 -1.56 -7.92
N LEU A 93 5.75 -2.41 -8.03
CA LEU A 93 7.12 -2.07 -7.66
C LEU A 93 7.61 -0.83 -8.42
N TYR A 94 7.39 -0.79 -9.74
CA TYR A 94 7.70 0.38 -10.56
C TYR A 94 6.97 1.65 -10.06
N LYS A 95 5.68 1.55 -9.76
CA LYS A 95 4.90 2.69 -9.23
C LYS A 95 5.37 3.15 -7.85
N ALA A 96 5.73 2.22 -6.97
CA ALA A 96 6.26 2.55 -5.65
C ALA A 96 7.57 3.35 -5.76
N LEU A 97 8.52 2.86 -6.56
CA LEU A 97 9.78 3.56 -6.83
C LEU A 97 9.53 4.93 -7.48
N LYS A 98 8.59 5.01 -8.44
CA LYS A 98 8.20 6.28 -9.10
C LYS A 98 7.51 7.27 -8.17
N ALA A 99 6.80 6.79 -7.15
CA ALA A 99 6.26 7.61 -6.07
C ALA A 99 7.35 8.05 -5.06
N GLY A 100 8.54 7.47 -5.15
CA GLY A 100 9.73 7.84 -4.40
C GLY A 100 9.92 7.03 -3.12
N PHE A 101 9.22 5.90 -2.93
CA PHE A 101 9.56 4.97 -1.85
C PHE A 101 10.99 4.48 -2.05
N LYS A 102 11.75 4.35 -0.96
CA LYS A 102 13.09 3.79 -1.02
C LYS A 102 13.00 2.27 -1.10
N PRO A 103 13.93 1.56 -1.76
CA PRO A 103 13.90 0.10 -1.81
C PRO A 103 13.76 -0.57 -0.44
N GLU A 104 14.45 -0.06 0.59
CA GLU A 104 14.38 -0.56 1.97
C GLU A 104 13.01 -0.36 2.67
N ASP A 105 12.08 0.37 2.02
CA ASP A 105 10.71 0.58 2.50
C ASP A 105 9.68 -0.25 1.72
N ILE A 106 10.12 -1.23 0.91
CA ILE A 106 9.26 -2.00 0.01
C ILE A 106 9.34 -3.50 0.32
N VAL A 107 8.18 -4.13 0.48
CA VAL A 107 8.04 -5.59 0.57
C VAL A 107 7.22 -6.14 -0.60
N TYR A 108 7.59 -7.31 -1.13
CA TYR A 108 6.93 -7.92 -2.30
C TYR A 108 6.21 -9.23 -1.92
N ASN A 109 4.88 -9.22 -2.02
CA ASN A 109 3.98 -10.36 -1.85
C ASN A 109 3.48 -10.96 -3.18
N GLY A 110 2.85 -12.14 -3.09
CA GLY A 110 1.99 -12.68 -4.14
C GLY A 110 2.50 -14.01 -4.70
N PRO A 111 1.64 -15.02 -4.90
CA PRO A 111 2.08 -16.38 -5.21
C PRO A 111 2.57 -16.60 -6.65
N GLY A 112 2.53 -15.57 -7.49
CA GLY A 112 2.76 -15.67 -8.94
C GLY A 112 3.95 -14.86 -9.45
N LYS A 113 4.94 -14.55 -8.60
CA LYS A 113 6.09 -13.73 -9.01
C LYS A 113 6.88 -14.44 -10.11
N THR A 114 7.00 -13.80 -11.26
CA THR A 114 7.78 -14.34 -12.38
C THR A 114 9.29 -14.19 -12.12
N LEU A 115 10.12 -14.98 -12.81
CA LEU A 115 11.58 -14.85 -12.69
C LEU A 115 12.07 -13.44 -13.05
N GLU A 116 11.43 -12.78 -14.02
CA GLU A 116 11.73 -11.41 -14.41
C GLU A 116 11.42 -10.42 -13.28
N GLU A 117 10.25 -10.54 -12.65
CA GLU A 117 9.87 -9.70 -11.52
C GLU A 117 10.77 -9.93 -10.29
N LEU A 118 11.11 -11.18 -10.00
CA LEU A 118 12.04 -11.52 -8.91
C LEU A 118 13.42 -10.92 -9.18
N LYS A 119 13.94 -11.05 -10.40
CA LYS A 119 15.21 -10.44 -10.80
C LYS A 119 15.16 -8.92 -10.65
N TYR A 120 14.08 -8.28 -11.11
CA TYR A 120 13.89 -6.83 -10.98
C TYR A 120 13.88 -6.39 -9.51
N ALA A 121 13.14 -7.09 -8.64
CA ALA A 121 13.08 -6.80 -7.22
C ALA A 121 14.45 -6.93 -6.53
N VAL A 122 15.24 -7.94 -6.91
CA VAL A 122 16.60 -8.15 -6.39
C VAL A 122 17.58 -7.09 -6.88
N GLU A 123 17.51 -6.70 -8.14
CA GLU A 123 18.36 -5.64 -8.71
C GLU A 123 18.05 -4.26 -8.10
N VAL A 124 16.78 -3.99 -7.80
CA VAL A 124 16.35 -2.78 -7.06
C VAL A 124 16.85 -2.81 -5.62
N GLY A 125 16.97 -4.00 -5.02
CA GLY A 125 17.40 -4.18 -3.63
C GLY A 125 16.31 -3.83 -2.62
N ILE A 126 15.09 -4.34 -2.82
CA ILE A 126 13.99 -4.13 -1.87
C ILE A 126 14.23 -4.85 -0.53
N ASP A 127 13.54 -4.41 0.53
CA ASP A 127 13.72 -4.94 1.90
C ASP A 127 13.49 -6.46 1.98
N CYS A 128 12.35 -6.93 1.47
CA CYS A 128 11.96 -8.33 1.63
C CYS A 128 11.05 -8.83 0.51
N ILE A 129 11.28 -10.07 0.07
CA ILE A 129 10.36 -10.83 -0.77
C ILE A 129 9.69 -11.90 0.10
N ASN A 130 8.36 -11.81 0.22
CA ASN A 130 7.56 -12.79 0.95
C ASN A 130 7.30 -13.98 0.03
N VAL A 131 7.98 -15.09 0.26
CA VAL A 131 7.89 -16.30 -0.55
C VAL A 131 6.65 -17.11 -0.23
N ASP A 132 5.91 -17.48 -1.26
CA ASP A 132 4.68 -18.27 -1.15
C ASP A 132 4.93 -19.78 -1.43
N SER A 133 6.13 -20.17 -1.91
CA SER A 133 6.45 -21.58 -2.19
C SER A 133 7.95 -21.90 -2.10
N LEU A 134 8.27 -23.18 -1.89
CA LEU A 134 9.65 -23.70 -1.96
C LEU A 134 10.27 -23.51 -3.35
N TYR A 135 9.46 -23.55 -4.41
CA TYR A 135 9.92 -23.29 -5.77
C TYR A 135 10.43 -21.86 -5.92
N GLU A 136 9.65 -20.87 -5.45
CA GLU A 136 10.05 -19.46 -5.46
C GLU A 136 11.32 -19.24 -4.62
N LEU A 137 11.41 -19.87 -3.45
CA LEU A 137 12.59 -19.80 -2.60
C LEU A 137 13.85 -20.32 -3.31
N ASN A 138 13.75 -21.45 -4.03
CA ASN A 138 14.86 -21.99 -4.82
C ASN A 138 15.26 -21.08 -5.98
N LEU A 139 14.31 -20.40 -6.63
CA LEU A 139 14.62 -19.40 -7.65
C LEU A 139 15.43 -18.23 -7.07
N LEU A 140 15.02 -17.73 -5.90
CA LEU A 140 15.73 -16.65 -5.22
C LEU A 140 17.13 -17.06 -4.76
N ALA A 141 17.30 -18.29 -4.24
CA ALA A 141 18.62 -18.81 -3.87
C ALA A 141 19.57 -18.84 -5.08
N ASN A 142 19.10 -19.35 -6.22
CA ASN A 142 19.88 -19.35 -7.46
C ASN A 142 20.21 -17.94 -7.96
N LEU A 143 19.29 -16.98 -7.81
CA LEU A 143 19.55 -15.57 -8.15
C LEU A 143 20.58 -14.95 -7.22
N ALA A 144 20.50 -15.19 -5.91
CA ALA A 144 21.46 -14.71 -4.92
C ALA A 144 22.88 -15.18 -5.23
N GLU A 145 23.06 -16.45 -5.57
CA GLU A 145 24.36 -17.01 -5.98
C GLU A 145 24.91 -16.37 -7.25
N LYS A 146 24.06 -16.28 -8.30
CA LYS A 146 24.46 -15.70 -9.60
C LYS A 146 24.84 -14.23 -9.48
N LEU A 147 24.10 -13.46 -8.69
CA LEU A 147 24.31 -12.03 -8.51
C LEU A 147 25.27 -11.69 -7.36
N LYS A 148 25.74 -12.70 -6.61
CA LYS A 148 26.62 -12.55 -5.44
C LYS A 148 26.06 -11.53 -4.43
N THR A 149 24.76 -11.59 -4.19
CA THR A 149 24.04 -10.67 -3.29
C THR A 149 23.29 -11.42 -2.20
N ARG A 150 22.87 -10.69 -1.16
CA ARG A 150 21.93 -11.20 -0.15
C ARG A 150 20.54 -10.66 -0.46
N ILE A 151 19.55 -11.53 -0.39
CA ILE A 151 18.14 -11.21 -0.64
C ILE A 151 17.39 -11.38 0.68
N GLY A 152 16.67 -10.35 1.11
CA GLY A 152 15.74 -10.44 2.23
C GLY A 152 14.54 -11.31 1.84
N VAL A 153 14.26 -12.35 2.63
CA VAL A 153 13.13 -13.26 2.38
C VAL A 153 12.35 -13.50 3.67
N SER A 154 11.02 -13.57 3.54
CA SER A 154 10.14 -14.08 4.59
C SER A 154 9.28 -15.21 4.02
N ILE A 155 8.89 -16.18 4.84
CA ILE A 155 8.06 -17.31 4.39
C ILE A 155 6.62 -17.04 4.78
N ARG A 156 5.72 -17.05 3.79
CA ARG A 156 4.29 -16.92 4.05
C ARG A 156 3.73 -18.24 4.54
N ILE A 157 3.29 -18.27 5.80
CA ILE A 157 2.67 -19.44 6.43
C ILE A 157 1.16 -19.21 6.51
N SER A 158 0.38 -20.19 6.07
CA SER A 158 -1.06 -20.24 6.34
C SER A 158 -1.26 -20.93 7.70
N PRO A 159 -1.69 -20.22 8.75
CA PRO A 159 -1.92 -20.83 10.05
C PRO A 159 -3.11 -21.80 9.96
N GLU A 160 -2.95 -23.00 10.49
CA GLU A 160 -4.06 -23.93 10.65
C GLU A 160 -4.92 -23.46 11.84
N VAL A 161 -6.05 -22.82 11.54
CA VAL A 161 -6.98 -22.34 12.56
C VAL A 161 -8.20 -23.24 12.54
N SER A 162 -8.39 -24.02 13.60
CA SER A 162 -9.64 -24.77 13.81
C SER A 162 -10.77 -23.80 14.15
N ALA A 163 -11.65 -23.53 13.20
CA ALA A 163 -12.92 -22.87 13.49
C ALA A 163 -13.94 -23.94 13.92
N PRO A 164 -14.64 -23.79 15.06
CA PRO A 164 -15.75 -24.67 15.38
C PRO A 164 -16.82 -24.49 14.31
N SER A 165 -17.12 -25.56 13.56
CA SER A 165 -18.25 -25.59 12.64
C SER A 165 -19.52 -25.35 13.45
N ILE A 166 -20.24 -24.27 13.15
CA ILE A 166 -21.60 -24.08 13.68
C ILE A 166 -22.43 -25.24 13.10
N LYS A 167 -22.86 -26.16 13.97
CA LYS A 167 -23.79 -27.25 13.63
C LYS A 167 -25.21 -26.71 13.55
#